data_AF-E5XR53-F1
#
_entry.id   AF-E5XR53-F1
#
_cell.length_a   1.000
_cell.length_b   1.000
_cell.length_c   1.000
_cell.angle_alpha   90.00
_cell.angle_beta   90.00
_cell.angle_gamma   90.00
#
_symmetry.space_group_name_H-M   'P 1'
#
loop_
_entity.id
_entity.type
_entity.pdbx_description
1 polymer ?
#
loop_
_entity_poly.entity_id
_entity_poly.type
_entity_poly.pdbx_seq_one_letter_code
_entity_poly.pdbx_strand_id
1 'polypeptide(L)'
;MKLNTERARQAGREVLTAAEELKSDQTPDSLRSASQRLRGLELSDALSDAATGYEDFLRRFGNELEWLGNTVVSAADVVDMTEEAAKASFDQVDIPV
;
A
#
# COMPACT_ATOMS: atom_id res chain seq x y z
N MET A 1 -4.93 17.62 20.14
CA MET A 1 -5.74 16.56 19.52
C MET A 1 -4.95 15.26 19.67
N LYS A 2 -5.55 14.20 20.24
CA LYS A 2 -4.86 12.91 20.43
C LYS A 2 -5.01 12.08 19.15
N LEU A 3 -3.93 11.47 18.66
CA LEU A 3 -4.01 10.57 17.51
C LEU A 3 -4.78 9.31 17.92
N ASN A 4 -5.71 8.87 17.08
CA ASN A 4 -6.35 7.56 17.26
C ASN A 4 -5.50 6.53 16.51
N THR A 5 -4.59 5.86 17.24
CA THR A 5 -3.62 4.89 16.70
C THR A 5 -4.31 3.70 16.02
N GLU A 6 -5.44 3.24 16.55
CA GLU A 6 -6.21 2.14 15.95
C GLU A 6 -6.81 2.54 14.59
N ARG A 7 -7.38 3.75 14.49
CA ARG A 7 -7.87 4.25 13.22
C ARG A 7 -6.75 4.43 12.19
N ALA A 8 -5.55 4.82 12.63
CA ALA A 8 -4.39 4.92 11.77
C ALA A 8 -3.93 3.54 11.26
N ARG A 9 -3.87 2.51 12.12
CA ARG A 9 -3.58 1.13 11.68
C ARG A 9 -4.60 0.63 10.68
N GLN A 10 -5.88 0.86 10.95
CA GLN A 10 -6.96 0.45 10.05
C GLN A 10 -6.81 1.11 8.68
N ALA A 11 -6.57 2.43 8.63
CA ALA A 11 -6.32 3.14 7.38
C ALA A 11 -5.07 2.60 6.65
N GLY A 12 -3.98 2.33 7.37
CA GLY A 12 -2.77 1.73 6.78
C GLY A 12 -3.04 0.34 6.17
N ARG A 13 -3.84 -0.50 6.85
CA ARG A 13 -4.25 -1.82 6.33
C ARG A 13 -5.15 -1.70 5.10
N GLU A 14 -6.07 -0.74 5.06
CA GLU A 14 -6.90 -0.47 3.89
C GLU A 14 -6.03 -0.09 2.66
N VAL A 15 -4.99 0.72 2.86
CA VAL A 15 -4.02 1.04 1.80
C VAL A 15 -3.27 -0.20 1.32
N LEU A 16 -2.85 -1.09 2.24
CA LEU A 16 -2.19 -2.35 1.87
C LEU A 16 -3.13 -3.29 1.09
N THR A 17 -4.40 -3.38 1.48
CA THR A 17 -5.40 -4.13 0.71
C THR A 17 -5.56 -3.55 -0.70
N ALA A 18 -5.64 -2.23 -0.85
CA ALA A 18 -5.72 -1.58 -2.16
C ALA A 18 -4.46 -1.84 -3.00
N ALA A 19 -3.27 -1.93 -2.38
CA ALA A 19 -2.04 -2.28 -3.06
C ALA A 19 -2.09 -3.71 -3.63
N GLU A 20 -2.59 -4.68 -2.85
CA GLU A 20 -2.74 -6.07 -3.27
C GLU A 20 -3.77 -6.19 -4.40
N GLU A 21 -4.93 -5.54 -4.26
CA GLU A 21 -5.97 -5.49 -5.28
C GLU A 21 -5.41 -4.95 -6.60
N LEU A 22 -4.66 -3.83 -6.55
CA LEU A 22 -4.03 -3.25 -7.71
C LEU A 22 -3.03 -4.22 -8.37
N LYS A 23 -2.15 -4.86 -7.59
CA LYS A 23 -1.16 -5.81 -8.10
C LYS A 23 -1.78 -7.08 -8.70
N SER A 24 -3.01 -7.41 -8.31
CA SER A 24 -3.74 -8.58 -8.80
C SER A 24 -4.47 -8.37 -10.14
N ASP A 25 -4.42 -7.16 -10.71
CA ASP A 25 -5.10 -6.81 -11.97
C ASP A 25 -4.55 -7.63 -13.16
N GLN A 26 -5.44 -8.36 -13.83
CA GLN A 26 -5.12 -9.26 -14.96
C GLN A 26 -5.18 -8.58 -16.34
N THR A 27 -5.37 -7.25 -16.38
CA THR A 27 -5.42 -6.48 -17.62
C THR A 27 -4.17 -6.69 -18.49
N PRO A 28 -2.93 -6.67 -17.97
CA PRO A 28 -1.75 -6.93 -18.78
C PRO A 28 -1.75 -8.31 -19.46
N ASP A 29 -2.13 -9.35 -18.73
CA ASP A 29 -2.22 -10.72 -19.28
C ASP A 29 -3.27 -10.80 -20.39
N SER A 30 -4.39 -10.12 -20.21
CA SER A 30 -5.44 -10.02 -21.22
C SER A 30 -4.95 -9.31 -22.49
N LEU A 31 -4.19 -8.23 -22.34
CA LEU A 31 -3.58 -7.49 -23.45
C LEU A 31 -2.52 -8.32 -24.18
N ARG A 32 -1.65 -9.04 -23.45
CA ARG A 32 -0.67 -9.97 -24.03
C ARG A 32 -1.36 -11.10 -24.81
N SER A 33 -2.41 -11.68 -24.24
CA SER A 33 -3.20 -12.74 -24.89
C SER A 33 -3.84 -12.24 -26.19
N ALA A 34 -4.40 -11.03 -26.17
CA ALA A 34 -4.95 -10.39 -27.37
C ALA A 34 -3.86 -10.09 -28.42
N SER A 35 -2.72 -9.55 -28.00
CA SER A 35 -1.56 -9.30 -28.87
C SER A 35 -1.10 -10.58 -29.60
N GLN A 36 -1.01 -11.70 -28.89
CA GLN A 36 -0.61 -12.99 -29.47
C GLN A 36 -1.61 -13.49 -30.52
N ARG A 37 -2.92 -13.33 -30.29
CA ARG A 37 -3.97 -13.74 -31.23
C ARG A 37 -4.02 -12.87 -32.48
N LEU A 38 -3.58 -11.62 -32.38
CA LEU A 38 -3.59 -10.63 -33.46
C LEU A 38 -2.22 -10.47 -34.14
N ARG A 39 -1.28 -11.38 -33.88
CA ARG A 39 0.09 -11.33 -34.42
C ARG A 39 0.09 -11.16 -35.94
N GLY A 40 0.85 -10.19 -36.43
CA GLY A 40 0.93 -9.83 -37.84
C GLY A 40 0.02 -8.66 -38.24
N LEU A 41 -0.84 -8.18 -37.34
CA LEU A 41 -1.53 -6.90 -37.47
C LEU A 41 -0.76 -5.82 -36.71
N GLU A 42 -0.83 -4.57 -37.18
CA GLU A 42 -0.19 -3.41 -36.53
C GLU A 42 -0.68 -3.22 -35.08
N LEU A 43 -1.90 -3.64 -34.77
CA LEU A 43 -2.46 -3.57 -33.42
C LEU A 43 -1.78 -4.52 -32.41
N SER A 44 -1.10 -5.58 -32.87
CA SER A 44 -0.45 -6.57 -32.00
C SER A 44 0.66 -5.93 -31.15
N ASP A 45 1.48 -5.07 -31.76
CA ASP A 45 2.58 -4.39 -31.07
C ASP A 45 2.03 -3.36 -30.08
N ALA A 46 1.03 -2.57 -30.49
CA ALA A 46 0.37 -1.60 -29.61
C ALA A 46 -0.26 -2.25 -28.36
N LEU A 47 -0.84 -3.45 -28.49
CA LEU A 47 -1.37 -4.20 -27.35
C LEU A 47 -0.27 -4.73 -26.43
N SER A 48 0.86 -5.17 -27.01
CA SER A 48 2.02 -5.61 -26.22
C SER A 48 2.62 -4.44 -25.43
N ASP A 49 2.80 -3.29 -26.08
CA ASP A 49 3.31 -2.07 -25.44
C ASP A 49 2.38 -1.57 -24.34
N ALA A 50 1.06 -1.61 -24.59
CA ALA A 50 0.06 -1.27 -23.59
C ALA A 50 0.14 -2.20 -22.37
N ALA A 51 0.34 -3.51 -22.58
CA ALA A 51 0.51 -4.46 -21.48
C ALA A 51 1.73 -4.13 -20.62
N THR A 52 2.88 -3.87 -21.25
CA THR A 52 4.11 -3.49 -20.55
C THR A 52 3.95 -2.18 -19.78
N GLY A 53 3.36 -1.15 -20.41
CA GLY A 53 3.10 0.12 -19.74
C GLY A 53 2.15 -0.02 -18.53
N TYR A 54 1.15 -0.89 -18.64
CA TYR A 54 0.23 -1.17 -17.55
C TYR A 54 0.92 -1.94 -16.40
N GLU A 55 1.77 -2.92 -16.69
CA GLU A 55 2.56 -3.62 -15.66
C GLU A 55 3.49 -2.67 -14.90
N ASP A 56 4.14 -1.75 -15.60
CA ASP A 56 4.98 -0.75 -14.97
C ASP A 56 4.18 0.19 -14.07
N PHE A 57 2.97 0.56 -14.49
CA PHE A 57 2.01 1.28 -13.66
C PHE A 57 1.65 0.48 -12.41
N LEU A 58 1.18 -0.77 -12.54
CA LEU A 58 0.80 -1.63 -11.42
C LEU A 58 1.95 -1.80 -10.42
N ARG A 59 3.15 -2.07 -10.92
CA ARG A 59 4.35 -2.22 -10.09
C ARG A 59 4.69 -0.94 -9.35
N ARG A 60 4.74 0.20 -10.04
CA ARG A 60 5.10 1.48 -9.42
C ARG A 60 4.08 1.87 -8.36
N PHE A 61 2.81 1.95 -8.72
CA PHE A 61 1.77 2.40 -7.81
C PHE A 61 1.50 1.39 -6.69
N GLY A 62 1.57 0.09 -6.97
CA GLY A 62 1.49 -0.94 -5.94
C GLY A 62 2.59 -0.80 -4.89
N ASN A 63 3.84 -0.51 -5.29
CA ASN A 63 4.94 -0.29 -4.35
C ASN A 63 4.77 1.00 -3.54
N GLU A 64 4.26 2.08 -4.14
CA GLU A 64 3.99 3.34 -3.42
C GLU A 64 2.88 3.15 -2.36
N LEU A 65 1.82 2.41 -2.70
CA LEU A 65 0.76 2.09 -1.74
C LEU A 65 1.27 1.18 -0.62
N GLU A 66 2.09 0.17 -0.92
CA GLU A 66 2.74 -0.64 0.12
C GLU A 66 3.62 0.20 1.04
N TRP A 67 4.44 1.07 0.49
CA TRP A 67 5.28 1.97 1.27
C TRP A 67 4.43 2.85 2.19
N LEU A 68 3.37 3.47 1.65
CA LEU A 68 2.48 4.33 2.41
C LEU A 68 1.75 3.57 3.52
N GLY A 69 1.14 2.42 3.21
CA GLY A 69 0.41 1.59 4.18
C GLY A 69 1.31 1.14 5.32
N ASN A 70 2.51 0.63 5.01
CA ASN A 70 3.50 0.25 6.02
C ASN A 70 3.97 1.44 6.86
N THR A 71 4.18 2.60 6.25
CA THR A 71 4.59 3.82 6.96
C THR A 71 3.53 4.28 7.94
N VAL A 72 2.25 4.26 7.56
CA VAL A 72 1.14 4.64 8.44
C VAL A 72 1.00 3.67 9.62
N VAL A 73 1.06 2.36 9.38
CA VAL A 73 1.01 1.36 10.45
C VAL A 73 2.20 1.53 11.41
N SER A 74 3.41 1.66 10.87
CA SER A 74 4.63 1.85 11.68
C SER A 74 4.54 3.11 12.54
N ALA A 75 4.05 4.22 11.97
CA ALA A 75 3.88 5.47 12.70
C ALA A 75 2.85 5.33 13.85
N ALA A 76 1.76 4.61 13.61
CA ALA A 76 0.75 4.35 14.64
C ALA A 76 1.33 3.53 15.80
N ASP A 77 2.14 2.52 15.51
CA ASP A 77 2.78 1.67 16.52
C ASP A 77 3.82 2.44 17.35
N VAL A 78 4.62 3.29 16.72
CA VAL A 78 5.57 4.17 17.43
C VAL A 78 4.83 5.10 18.40
N VAL A 79 3.72 5.71 17.96
CA VAL A 79 2.93 6.61 18.84
C VAL A 79 2.38 5.84 20.04
N ASP A 80 1.79 4.67 19.82
CA ASP A 80 1.23 3.83 20.90
C ASP A 80 2.32 3.45 21.93
N MET A 81 3.50 3.03 21.44
CA MET A 81 4.64 2.73 22.31
C MET A 81 5.11 3.94 23.12
N THR A 82 5.16 5.13 22.51
CA THR A 82 5.54 6.35 23.23
C THR A 82 4.52 6.77 24.28
N GLU A 83 3.22 6.58 24.01
CA GLU A 83 2.17 6.86 24.99
C GLU A 83 2.24 5.90 26.19
N GLU A 84 2.46 4.60 25.94
CA GLU A 84 2.62 3.61 27.01
C GLU A 84 3.89 3.87 27.84
N ALA A 85 5.00 4.22 27.20
CA ALA A 85 6.24 4.59 27.91
C ALA A 85 6.06 5.86 28.77
N ALA A 86 5.32 6.84 28.28
CA ALA A 86 5.00 8.05 29.03
C ALA A 86 4.11 7.75 30.25
N LYS A 87 3.05 6.94 30.08
CA LYS A 87 2.20 6.50 31.20
C LYS A 87 3.00 5.78 32.28
N ALA A 88 3.82 4.80 31.89
CA ALA A 88 4.65 4.05 32.83
C ALA A 88 5.64 4.95 33.60
N SER A 89 6.13 6.02 32.96
CA SER A 89 7.00 7.00 33.62
C SER A 89 6.22 7.86 34.62
N PHE A 90 4.99 8.27 34.30
CA PHE A 90 4.14 9.02 35.25
C PHE A 90 3.72 8.18 36.45
N ASP A 91 3.41 6.89 36.28
CA ASP A 91 3.05 5.99 37.37
C ASP A 91 4.22 5.73 38.35
N GLN A 92 5.47 5.91 37.90
CA GLN A 92 6.67 5.79 38.74
C GLN A 92 7.03 7.08 39.48
N VAL A 93 6.56 8.24 38.99
CA VAL A 93 6.73 9.52 39.67
C VAL A 93 5.55 9.70 40.62
N ASP A 94 5.66 9.07 41.79
CA ASP A 94 4.76 9.27 42.93
C ASP A 94 4.92 10.73 43.42
N ILE A 95 4.22 11.67 42.78
CA ILE A 95 4.08 13.05 43.27
C ILE A 95 2.99 13.01 44.34
N PRO A 96 3.32 13.18 45.64
CA PRO A 96 2.31 13.31 46.66
C PRO A 96 1.53 14.61 46.41
N VAL A 97 0.21 14.50 46.36
CA VAL A 97 -0.71 15.65 46.35
C VAL A 97 -0.69 16.34 47.71
#